data_AF-A0A9Q3IL14-F1
#
_entry.id   AF-A0A9Q3IL14-F1
#
_cell.length_a   1.000
_cell.length_b   1.000
_cell.length_c   1.000
_cell.angle_alpha   90.00
_cell.angle_beta   90.00
_cell.angle_gamma   90.00
#
_symmetry.space_group_name_H-M   'P 1'
#
loop_
_entity.id
_entity.type
_entity.pdbx_description
1 polymer ?
#
loop_
_entity_poly.entity_id
_entity_poly.type
_entity_poly.pdbx_seq_one_letter_code
_entity_poly.pdbx_strand_id
1 'polypeptide(L)' 'MDTALLFWNNIISTCGVPKIIISEMDPKFTSEFLTNLYDMLGTKLAFSTAYHPETDGLAERMIQTMEDILRRFCAYGM' A
#
# COMPACT_ATOMS: atom_id res chain seq x y z
N MET A 1 -8.36 -16.70 4.39
CA MET A 1 -9.49 -15.82 4.78
C MET A 1 -9.05 -14.85 5.87
N ASP A 2 -8.25 -15.32 6.83
CA ASP A 2 -7.78 -14.54 7.99
C ASP A 2 -7.00 -13.27 7.60
N THR A 3 -6.15 -13.34 6.58
CA THR A 3 -5.38 -12.18 6.09
C THR A 3 -6.29 -11.08 5.55
N ALA A 4 -7.38 -11.43 4.86
CA ALA A 4 -8.33 -10.46 4.31
C ALA A 4 -9.13 -9.78 5.42
N LEU A 5 -9.55 -10.55 6.44
CA LEU A 5 -10.20 -10.02 7.65
C LEU A 5 -9.27 -9.07 8.41
N LEU A 6 -8.00 -9.45 8.57
CA LEU A 6 -7.00 -8.62 9.23
C LEU A 6 -6.79 -7.30 8.47
N PHE A 7 -6.68 -7.36 7.14
CA PHE A 7 -6.54 -6.17 6.31
C PHE A 7 -7.77 -5.25 6.41
N TRP A 8 -8.96 -5.82 6.33
CA TRP A 8 -10.22 -5.06 6.44
C TRP A 8 -10.33 -4.35 7.79
N ASN A 9 -10.13 -5.09 8.88
CA ASN A 9 -10.35 -4.59 10.23
C ASN A 9 -9.30 -3.58 10.67
N ASN A 10 -8.05 -3.68 10.21
CA ASN A 10 -6.97 -2.82 10.67
C ASN A 10 -6.67 -1.67 9.71
N ILE A 11 -6.78 -1.89 8.39
CA ILE A 11 -6.41 -0.88 7.38
C ILE A 11 -7.66 -0.17 6.88
N ILE A 12 -8.62 -0.91 6.30
CA ILE A 12 -9.80 -0.30 5.67
C ILE A 12 -10.73 0.34 6.71
N SER A 13 -10.92 -0.27 7.88
CA SER A 13 -11.73 0.31 8.96
C SER A 13 -11.14 1.63 9.47
N THR A 14 -9.81 1.73 9.54
CA THR A 14 -9.11 2.89 10.10
C THR A 14 -8.96 4.02 9.08
N CYS A 15 -8.62 3.69 7.84
CA CYS A 15 -8.33 4.67 6.79
C CYS A 15 -9.52 4.95 5.87
N GLY A 16 -10.55 4.10 5.91
CA GLY A 16 -11.59 4.04 4.90
C GLY A 16 -11.14 3.34 3.62
N VAL A 17 -12.08 3.18 2.69
CA VAL A 17 -11.78 2.68 1.34
C VAL A 17 -11.15 3.84 0.53
N PRO A 18 -9.93 3.67 -0.01
CA PRO A 18 -9.28 4.72 -0.78
C PRO A 18 -10.01 4.93 -2.11
N LYS A 19 -10.06 6.18 -2.59
CA LYS A 19 -10.63 6.49 -3.91
C LYS A 19 -9.67 6.13 -5.05
N ILE A 20 -8.37 6.28 -4.80
CA ILE A 20 -7.31 6.01 -5.76
C ILE A 20 -6.18 5.29 -5.02
N ILE A 21 -5.67 4.21 -5.58
CA ILE A 21 -4.44 3.56 -5.15
C ILE A 21 -3.43 3.73 -6.29
N ILE A 22 -2.30 4.35 -5.96
CA ILE A 22 -1.16 4.45 -6.84
C ILE A 22 -0.18 3.36 -6.42
N SER A 23 0.21 2.51 -7.36
CA SER A 23 1.15 1.41 -7.10
C SER A 23 2.07 1.25 -8.30
N GLU A 24 3.29 0.78 -8.07
CA GLU A 24 4.11 0.21 -9.13
C GLU A 24 3.40 -1.00 -9.77
N MET A 25 3.90 -1.46 -10.93
CA MET A 25 3.42 -2.66 -11.64
C MET A 25 3.73 -3.97 -10.89
N ASP A 26 3.45 -4.02 -9.59
CA ASP A 26 3.55 -5.24 -8.79
C ASP A 26 2.46 -6.24 -9.26
N PRO A 27 2.84 -7.52 -9.49
CA PRO A 27 1.94 -8.59 -9.89
C PRO A 27 0.69 -8.76 -9.01
N LYS A 28 0.77 -8.37 -7.73
CA LYS A 28 -0.36 -8.42 -6.81
C LYS A 28 -1.43 -7.42 -7.21
N PHE A 29 -1.06 -6.15 -7.41
CA PHE A 29 -2.01 -5.10 -7.77
C PHE A 29 -2.50 -5.20 -9.22
N THR A 30 -1.73 -5.86 -10.09
CA THR A 30 -2.12 -6.16 -11.47
C THR A 30 -2.89 -7.48 -11.63
N SER A 31 -3.10 -8.24 -10.54
CA SER A 31 -3.90 -9.45 -10.59
C SER A 31 -5.36 -9.13 -10.92
N GLU A 32 -5.99 -10.00 -11.71
CA GLU A 32 -7.41 -9.86 -12.08
C GLU A 32 -8.31 -9.81 -10.84
N PHE A 33 -7.99 -10.62 -9.83
CA PHE A 33 -8.73 -10.65 -8.57
C PHE A 33 -8.70 -9.30 -7.85
N LEU A 34 -7.52 -8.73 -7.59
CA LEU A 34 -7.42 -7.46 -6.86
C LEU A 34 -7.95 -6.29 -7.70
N THR A 35 -7.76 -6.32 -9.02
CA THR A 35 -8.31 -5.30 -9.92
C THR A 35 -9.83 -5.26 -9.82
N ASN A 36 -10.49 -6.41 -9.94
CA ASN A 36 -11.96 -6.50 -9.85
C ASN A 36 -12.47 -6.18 -8.44
N LEU A 37 -11.75 -6.59 -7.40
CA LEU A 37 -12.11 -6.28 -6.01
C LEU A 37 -12.12 -4.77 -5.76
N TYR A 38 -11.07 -4.05 -6.18
CA TYR A 38 -10.98 -2.61 -5.98
C TYR A 38 -11.97 -1.84 -6.86
N ASP A 39 -12.26 -2.32 -8.07
CA ASP A 39 -13.32 -1.76 -8.91
C ASP A 39 -14.70 -1.86 -8.22
N MET A 40 -15.03 -3.02 -7.63
CA MET A 40 -16.25 -3.19 -6.83
C MET A 40 -16.32 -2.28 -5.61
N LEU A 41 -15.17 -1.98 -5.00
CA LEU A 41 -15.07 -1.06 -3.86
C LEU A 41 -15.09 0.43 -4.28
N GLY A 42 -15.13 0.73 -5.58
CA GLY A 42 -15.11 2.10 -6.11
C GLY A 42 -13.72 2.75 -6.04
N THR A 43 -12.67 1.94 -5.92
CA THR A 43 -11.27 2.38 -5.89
C THR A 43 -10.65 2.29 -7.28
N LYS A 44 -10.09 3.39 -7.76
CA LYS A 44 -9.33 3.42 -9.01
C LYS A 44 -7.87 3.00 -8.77
N LEU A 45 -7.42 1.93 -9.43
CA LEU A 45 -6.01 1.58 -9.49
C LEU A 45 -5.30 2.40 -10.58
N ALA A 46 -4.22 3.08 -10.21
CA ALA A 46 -3.34 3.81 -11.12
C ALA A 46 -1.94 3.22 -11.01
N PHE A 47 -1.46 2.62 -12.10
CA PHE A 47 -0.13 2.04 -12.14
C PHE A 47 0.89 3.08 -12.57
N SER A 48 1.89 3.34 -11.73
CA SER A 48 3.08 4.08 -12.14
C SER A 48 3.98 3.16 -12.97
N THR A 49 4.63 3.70 -14.01
CA THR A 49 5.75 2.99 -14.62
C THR A 49 6.91 2.97 -13.64
N ALA A 50 7.67 1.88 -13.60
CA ALA A 50 8.86 1.76 -12.76
C ALA A 50 9.69 3.07 -12.81
N TYR A 51 10.02 3.63 -11.64
CA TYR A 51 10.66 4.94 -11.48
C TYR A 51 9.78 6.17 -11.87
N HIS A 52 8.70 6.43 -11.12
CA HIS A 52 8.08 7.76 -11.06
C HIS A 52 8.29 8.41 -9.68
N PRO A 53 9.49 8.98 -9.42
CA PRO A 53 9.80 9.62 -8.14
C PRO A 53 8.87 10.78 -7.77
N GLU A 54 8.16 11.38 -8.73
CA GLU A 54 7.14 12.40 -8.45
C GLU A 54 5.85 11.84 -7.86
N THR A 55 5.43 10.64 -8.29
CA THR A 55 4.12 10.07 -7.91
C THR A 55 4.22 9.13 -6.72
N ASP A 56 5.27 8.30 -6.67
CA ASP A 56 5.46 7.30 -5.60
C ASP A 56 6.45 7.76 -4.53
N GLY A 57 7.22 8.81 -4.80
CA GLY A 57 8.29 9.27 -3.91
C GLY A 57 7.80 9.73 -2.53
N LEU A 58 6.51 10.02 -2.33
CA LEU A 58 5.95 10.24 -0.99
C LEU A 58 5.81 8.93 -0.20
N ALA A 59 5.27 7.89 -0.81
CA ALA A 59 5.13 6.58 -0.18
C ALA A 59 6.52 5.96 0.06
N GLU A 60 7.43 6.04 -0.91
CA GLU A 60 8.82 5.58 -0.76
C GLU A 60 9.54 6.28 0.40
N ARG A 61 9.44 7.61 0.50
CA ARG A 61 10.06 8.37 1.62
C ARG A 61 9.45 7.99 2.97
N MET A 62 8.14 7.75 3.02
CA MET A 62 7.47 7.30 4.24
C MET A 62 7.95 5.91 4.64
N ILE A 63 8.05 4.97 3.69
CA ILE A 63 8.57 3.62 3.92
C ILE A 63 10.02 3.69 4.43
N GLN A 64 10.89 4.46 3.77
CA GLN A 64 12.29 4.64 4.21
C GLN A 64 12.38 5.19 5.64
N THR A 65 11.55 6.19 5.97
CA THR A 65 11.50 6.77 7.33
C THR A 65 11.08 5.71 8.35
N MET A 66 10.06 4.90 8.03
CA MET A 66 9.59 3.83 8.91
C MET A 66 10.65 2.73 9.07
N GLU A 67 11.32 2.32 8.00
CA GLU A 67 12.41 1.35 8.05
C GLU A 67 13.56 1.83 8.94
N ASP A 68 13.94 3.10 8.85
CA ASP A 68 14.98 3.68 9.69
C ASP A 68 14.59 3.71 11.16
N ILE A 69 13.33 4.04 11.47
CA ILE A 69 12.80 3.97 12.84
C ILE A 69 12.87 2.52 13.35
N LEU A 70 12.37 1.56 12.57
CA LEU A 70 12.39 0.14 12.94
C LEU A 70 13.81 -0.38 13.14
N ARG A 71 14.74 0.00 12.27
CA ARG A 71 16.16 -0.37 12.39
C ARG A 71 16.77 0.17 13.68
N ARG A 72 16.47 1.42 14.04
CA ARG A 72 16.93 2.02 15.31
C ARG A 72 16.29 1.38 16.53
N PHE A 73 14.98 1.12 16.48
CA PHE A 73 14.24 0.41 17.52
C PHE A 73 14.86 -0.96 17.80
N CYS A 74 15.06 -1.78 16.76
CA CYS A 74 15.65 -3.11 16.91
C CYS A 74 17.12 -3.09 17.34
N ALA A 75 17.92 -2.13 16.86
CA ALA A 75 19.35 -2.06 17.16
C ALA A 75 19.66 -1.51 18.56
N TYR A 76 18.84 -0.58 19.06
CA TYR A 76 19.12 0.16 20.29
C TYR A 76 18.04 0.03 21.37
N GLY A 77 16.93 -0.66 21.10
CA GLY A 77 15.86 -0.90 22.07
C GLY A 77 15.21 0.38 22.59
N MET A 78 15.16 1.44 21.77
CA MET A 78 14.26 2.58 22.04
C MET A 78 12.82 2.12 22.05
#